data_AF-A0AAE0JHI7-F1
#
_entry.id   AF-A0AAE0JHI7-F1
#
_cell.length_a   1.000
_cell.length_b   1.000
_cell.length_c   1.000
_cell.angle_alpha   90.00
_cell.angle_beta   90.00
_cell.angle_gamma   90.00
#
_symmetry.space_group_name_H-M   'P 1'
#
loop_
_entity.id
_entity.type
_entity.pdbx_description
1 polymer ?
#
loop_
_entity_poly.entity_id
_entity_poly.type
_entity_poly.pdbx_seq_one_letter_code
_entity_poly.pdbx_strand_id
1 'polypeptide(L)'
;MTTESHSFAMCTTRLVTHSNLWISRLSSLALLVLYCATATHAATTTVWATPHDSYSSSIGVLGCKVDTDRIAYWPSSVDCNNLCVSLSYGDRKVKLLRIDQSQGAHDISYDAWNYLTTGHGANDRPAVGGPIEMQTEELDASECKDLIHTEGHKLPLSAANSMNFLASCLDHKNGSWVGENYILYNILDSICTWGYDEPCELNWPSANQAQCKHALGTPNTLKDDPVYDIKYPSGNKVIAGSGEVVKTGGTPWGDVGGTGQENAATRGLVAGSSATFLFVWIMTMMSYGALCWI
;
A
#
# COMPACT_ATOMS: atom_id res chain seq x y z
N MET A 1 71.89 30.41 -58.66
CA MET A 1 70.58 30.99 -58.36
C MET A 1 70.11 30.36 -57.04
N THR A 2 70.56 30.78 -55.84
CA THR A 2 70.25 32.02 -55.08
C THR A 2 68.74 32.30 -55.07
N THR A 3 68.00 32.45 -53.96
CA THR A 3 68.31 32.72 -52.54
C THR A 3 67.01 32.58 -51.71
N GLU A 4 67.15 32.38 -50.40
CA GLU A 4 66.12 32.50 -49.35
C GLU A 4 65.49 33.92 -49.25
N SER A 5 64.33 34.05 -48.60
CA SER A 5 64.12 35.09 -47.56
C SER A 5 62.81 34.91 -46.77
N HIS A 6 62.94 35.10 -45.45
CA HIS A 6 61.92 35.14 -44.39
C HIS A 6 61.13 36.47 -44.30
N SER A 7 60.15 36.49 -43.36
CA SER A 7 59.61 37.63 -42.58
C SER A 7 58.29 38.26 -43.11
N PHE A 8 57.35 38.81 -42.34
CA PHE A 8 57.31 39.42 -41.00
C PHE A 8 55.87 39.34 -40.41
N ALA A 9 55.74 39.36 -39.09
CA ALA A 9 54.48 39.55 -38.36
C ALA A 9 53.98 41.00 -38.38
N MET A 10 52.67 41.23 -38.23
CA MET A 10 52.16 42.42 -37.52
C MET A 10 50.77 42.18 -36.91
N CYS A 11 50.74 42.34 -35.60
CA CYS A 11 49.56 42.49 -34.75
C CYS A 11 49.04 43.93 -34.89
N THR A 12 47.73 44.11 -35.09
CA THR A 12 47.09 45.44 -35.02
C THR A 12 45.88 45.38 -34.10
N THR A 13 46.06 45.88 -32.88
CA THR A 13 44.99 46.30 -31.97
C THR A 13 44.48 47.69 -32.35
N ARG A 14 43.15 47.85 -32.42
CA ARG A 14 42.35 49.08 -32.19
C ARG A 14 40.87 48.66 -32.20
N LEU A 15 39.91 49.29 -31.55
CA LEU A 15 39.79 50.20 -30.40
C LEU A 15 38.27 50.28 -30.19
N VAL A 16 37.78 50.14 -28.96
CA VAL A 16 36.34 50.26 -28.64
C VAL A 16 35.88 51.70 -28.84
N THR A 17 34.73 51.90 -29.49
CA THR A 17 33.94 53.13 -29.34
C THR A 17 32.47 52.80 -29.13
N HIS A 18 31.96 53.25 -27.99
CA HIS A 18 30.56 53.30 -27.60
C HIS A 18 29.72 54.13 -28.58
N SER A 19 28.47 53.70 -28.76
CA SER A 19 27.22 54.48 -28.68
C SER A 19 26.28 54.16 -29.85
N ASN A 20 25.10 53.61 -29.55
CA ASN A 20 23.80 54.26 -29.77
C ASN A 20 22.65 53.27 -29.53
N LEU A 21 21.84 53.56 -28.50
CA LEU A 21 20.51 53.01 -28.31
C LEU A 21 19.62 53.41 -29.50
N TRP A 22 18.95 52.47 -30.15
CA TRP A 22 17.70 52.76 -30.86
C TRP A 22 16.67 51.66 -30.58
N ILE A 23 15.46 52.13 -30.27
CA ILE A 23 14.34 51.42 -29.68
C ILE A 23 13.44 50.82 -30.76
N SER A 24 12.92 49.61 -30.49
CA SER A 24 11.64 49.01 -30.95
C SER A 24 11.46 48.58 -32.42
N ARG A 25 10.99 47.33 -32.62
CA ARG A 25 9.59 47.05 -32.97
C ARG A 25 9.25 45.54 -32.86
N LEU A 26 8.05 45.31 -32.34
CA LEU A 26 7.39 44.03 -32.08
C LEU A 26 7.05 43.27 -33.37
N SER A 27 7.01 41.93 -33.29
CA SER A 27 6.04 41.12 -34.05
C SER A 27 5.67 39.85 -33.28
N SER A 28 4.36 39.71 -33.10
CA SER A 28 3.61 38.77 -32.28
C SER A 28 3.51 37.38 -32.91
N LEU A 29 3.45 36.33 -32.09
CA LEU A 29 2.36 35.32 -32.04
C LEU A 29 2.72 34.26 -30.98
N ALA A 30 2.31 34.50 -29.74
CA ALA A 30 2.30 33.46 -28.70
C ALA A 30 0.90 32.83 -28.70
N LEU A 31 0.76 31.67 -29.34
CA LEU A 31 -0.45 30.84 -29.24
C LEU A 31 -0.41 30.14 -27.87
N LEU A 32 -0.97 30.77 -26.83
CA LEU A 32 -1.28 30.07 -25.59
C LEU A 32 -2.50 29.19 -25.83
N VAL A 33 -2.27 27.93 -26.20
CA VAL A 33 -3.28 26.88 -26.06
C VAL A 33 -3.43 26.62 -24.57
N LEU A 34 -4.47 27.20 -23.97
CA LEU A 34 -4.90 26.85 -22.63
C LEU A 34 -5.46 25.41 -22.70
N TYR A 35 -4.59 24.42 -22.48
CA TYR A 35 -5.04 23.07 -22.14
C TYR A 35 -5.67 23.17 -20.75
N CYS A 36 -6.97 23.42 -20.69
CA CYS A 36 -7.75 23.06 -19.50
C CYS A 36 -7.69 21.54 -19.41
N ALA A 37 -6.72 21.01 -18.66
CA ALA A 37 -6.79 19.65 -18.18
C ALA A 37 -8.06 19.54 -17.35
N THR A 38 -9.13 19.02 -17.95
CA THR A 38 -10.28 18.55 -17.20
C THR A 38 -9.78 17.38 -16.37
N ALA A 39 -9.49 17.61 -15.09
CA ALA A 39 -9.30 16.54 -14.14
C ALA A 39 -10.63 15.77 -14.08
N THR A 40 -10.71 14.66 -14.80
CA THR A 40 -11.76 13.67 -14.62
C THR A 40 -11.56 13.10 -13.23
N HIS A 41 -12.25 13.68 -12.23
CA HIS A 41 -12.36 13.02 -10.93
C HIS A 41 -12.98 11.64 -11.17
N ALA A 42 -12.30 10.61 -10.68
CA ALA A 42 -12.85 9.27 -10.76
C ALA A 42 -14.16 9.25 -9.97
N ALA A 43 -15.15 8.51 -10.48
CA ALA A 43 -16.45 8.45 -9.84
C ALA A 43 -16.28 7.86 -8.43
N THR A 44 -16.64 8.63 -7.41
CA THR A 44 -16.74 8.12 -6.05
C THR A 44 -17.89 7.12 -5.96
N THR A 45 -17.65 5.99 -5.31
CA THR A 45 -18.65 4.94 -5.10
C THR A 45 -18.72 4.57 -3.61
N THR A 46 -19.84 4.00 -3.18
CA THR A 46 -20.01 3.51 -1.82
C THR A 46 -19.60 2.04 -1.72
N VAL A 47 -18.82 1.69 -0.69
CA VAL A 47 -18.48 0.31 -0.33
C VAL A 47 -18.74 0.04 1.15
N TRP A 48 -18.93 -1.23 1.49
CA TRP A 48 -19.03 -1.69 2.88
C TRP A 48 -17.71 -2.32 3.28
N ALA A 49 -16.84 -1.53 3.93
CA ALA A 49 -15.48 -1.92 4.24
C ALA A 49 -15.38 -2.70 5.55
N THR A 50 -14.65 -3.82 5.56
CA THR A 50 -14.40 -4.64 6.75
C THR A 50 -12.91 -4.72 7.10
N PRO A 51 -12.54 -4.93 8.38
CA PRO A 51 -11.15 -5.07 8.79
C PRO A 51 -10.59 -6.45 8.43
N HIS A 52 -9.43 -6.47 7.76
CA HIS A 52 -8.66 -7.68 7.41
C HIS A 52 -7.37 -7.72 8.23
N ASP A 53 -7.14 -8.81 8.96
CA ASP A 53 -6.08 -8.89 9.97
C ASP A 53 -4.77 -9.53 9.47
N SER A 54 -4.80 -10.19 8.31
CA SER A 54 -3.69 -10.95 7.76
C SER A 54 -3.27 -10.43 6.38
N TYR A 55 -1.97 -10.30 6.12
CA TYR A 55 -1.49 -9.88 4.81
C TYR A 55 -1.59 -11.00 3.77
N SER A 56 -2.09 -10.68 2.57
CA SER A 56 -2.03 -11.58 1.41
C SER A 56 -2.02 -10.79 0.09
N SER A 57 -1.68 -11.50 -0.99
CA SER A 57 -1.70 -10.95 -2.35
C SER A 57 -1.95 -12.04 -3.38
N SER A 58 -3.03 -11.90 -4.15
CA SER A 58 -3.37 -12.80 -5.27
C SER A 58 -2.50 -12.59 -6.51
N ILE A 59 -1.81 -11.45 -6.62
CA ILE A 59 -0.90 -11.14 -7.73
C ILE A 59 0.58 -11.30 -7.36
N GLY A 60 0.87 -11.75 -6.14
CA GLY A 60 2.23 -12.04 -5.68
C GLY A 60 3.04 -10.81 -5.31
N VAL A 61 2.40 -9.72 -4.86
CA VAL A 61 3.10 -8.58 -4.25
C VAL A 61 3.70 -9.00 -2.91
N LEU A 62 4.93 -8.53 -2.65
CA LEU A 62 5.71 -8.90 -1.48
C LEU A 62 5.49 -7.94 -0.32
N GLY A 63 4.91 -8.42 0.77
CA GLY A 63 4.54 -7.64 1.95
C GLY A 63 5.73 -6.95 2.63
N CYS A 64 6.90 -7.58 2.62
CA CYS A 64 8.13 -7.01 3.18
C CYS A 64 8.65 -5.80 2.38
N LYS A 65 8.05 -5.49 1.22
CA LYS A 65 8.45 -4.39 0.33
C LYS A 65 7.34 -3.35 0.14
N VAL A 66 6.24 -3.42 0.91
CA VAL A 66 5.12 -2.48 0.86
C VAL A 66 4.63 -2.12 2.27
N ASP A 67 3.78 -1.10 2.37
CA ASP A 67 3.06 -0.79 3.60
C ASP A 67 1.86 -1.74 3.79
N THR A 68 2.05 -2.77 4.62
CA THR A 68 1.01 -3.77 4.92
C THR A 68 -0.15 -3.22 5.75
N ASP A 69 0.01 -2.04 6.37
CA ASP A 69 -1.04 -1.35 7.09
C ASP A 69 -1.96 -0.55 6.14
N ARG A 70 -1.69 -0.55 4.82
CA ARG A 70 -2.44 0.18 3.78
C ARG A 70 -2.79 -0.68 2.56
N ILE A 71 -3.40 -1.84 2.79
CA ILE A 71 -3.77 -2.80 1.73
C ILE A 71 -5.29 -2.87 1.55
N ALA A 72 -5.70 -3.06 0.30
CA ALA A 72 -7.08 -3.29 -0.13
C ALA A 72 -7.24 -4.70 -0.75
N TYR A 73 -8.29 -5.40 -0.32
CA TYR A 73 -8.68 -6.76 -0.73
C TYR A 73 -10.09 -6.68 -1.35
N TRP A 74 -10.16 -6.50 -2.67
CA TRP A 74 -11.43 -6.16 -3.34
C TRP A 74 -12.15 -7.40 -3.87
N PRO A 75 -13.48 -7.40 -4.03
CA PRO A 75 -14.20 -8.53 -4.62
C PRO A 75 -13.80 -8.79 -6.08
N SER A 76 -13.50 -7.71 -6.80
CA SER A 76 -13.10 -7.75 -8.21
C SER A 76 -11.61 -8.02 -8.37
N SER A 77 -11.27 -8.75 -9.43
CA SER A 77 -9.88 -9.08 -9.77
C SER A 77 -8.97 -7.86 -9.82
N VAL A 78 -7.74 -8.03 -9.38
CA VAL A 78 -6.66 -7.06 -9.58
C VAL A 78 -6.23 -7.11 -11.05
N ASP A 79 -6.04 -5.94 -11.65
CA ASP A 79 -5.56 -5.78 -13.03
C ASP A 79 -4.26 -4.96 -13.06
N CYS A 80 -3.80 -4.64 -14.27
CA CYS A 80 -2.51 -4.01 -14.50
C CYS A 80 -2.46 -2.50 -14.22
N ASN A 81 -3.58 -1.88 -13.87
CA ASN A 81 -3.71 -0.44 -13.64
C ASN A 81 -4.52 -0.07 -12.38
N ASN A 82 -5.40 -0.95 -11.87
CA ASN A 82 -6.31 -0.68 -10.74
C ASN A 82 -5.68 -0.92 -9.35
N LEU A 83 -4.41 -0.57 -9.18
CA LEU A 83 -3.64 -0.88 -7.98
C LEU A 83 -3.80 0.12 -6.84
N CYS A 84 -4.41 1.28 -7.10
CA CYS A 84 -4.53 2.34 -6.10
C CYS A 84 -5.98 2.72 -5.91
N VAL A 85 -6.45 2.64 -4.67
CA VAL A 85 -7.77 3.14 -4.28
C VAL A 85 -7.61 4.12 -3.13
N SER A 86 -8.51 5.07 -3.04
CA SER A 86 -8.66 5.87 -1.84
C SER A 86 -9.98 5.60 -1.16
N LEU A 87 -9.94 5.51 0.16
CA LEU A 87 -11.11 5.31 1.00
C LEU A 87 -11.27 6.48 1.96
N SER A 88 -12.50 6.94 2.16
CA SER A 88 -12.82 7.95 3.15
C SER A 88 -14.01 7.60 4.02
N TYR A 89 -13.93 8.02 5.27
CA TYR A 89 -14.98 7.93 6.28
C TYR A 89 -14.99 9.19 7.13
N GLY A 90 -16.09 9.94 7.10
CA GLY A 90 -16.16 11.27 7.70
C GLY A 90 -15.14 12.22 7.05
N ASP A 91 -14.28 12.81 7.87
CA ASP A 91 -13.22 13.74 7.48
C ASP A 91 -11.87 13.06 7.16
N ARG A 92 -11.78 11.74 7.35
CA ARG A 92 -10.54 10.98 7.17
C ARG A 92 -10.52 10.28 5.82
N LYS A 93 -9.34 10.27 5.20
CA LYS A 93 -9.07 9.61 3.92
C LYS A 93 -7.72 8.89 4.00
N VAL A 94 -7.63 7.72 3.38
CA VAL A 94 -6.38 6.96 3.19
C VAL A 94 -6.27 6.51 1.73
N LYS A 95 -5.04 6.29 1.27
CA LYS A 95 -4.77 5.55 0.04
C LYS A 95 -4.41 4.12 0.40
N LEU A 96 -4.82 3.17 -0.42
CA LEU A 96 -4.62 1.74 -0.21
C LEU A 96 -4.14 1.09 -1.49
N LEU A 97 -3.17 0.19 -1.35
CA LEU A 97 -2.66 -0.63 -2.44
C LEU A 97 -3.58 -1.84 -2.62
N ARG A 98 -4.25 -1.93 -3.78
CA ARG A 98 -5.18 -3.00 -4.13
C ARG A 98 -4.42 -4.13 -4.84
N ILE A 99 -4.07 -5.16 -4.09
CA ILE A 99 -3.17 -6.24 -4.54
C ILE A 99 -3.69 -7.63 -4.24
N ASP A 100 -4.90 -7.71 -3.71
CA ASP A 100 -5.55 -8.96 -3.43
C ASP A 100 -7.04 -8.93 -3.76
N GLN A 101 -7.56 -10.13 -3.97
CA GLN A 101 -8.96 -10.35 -4.23
C GLN A 101 -9.59 -11.01 -3.01
N SER A 102 -10.64 -10.40 -2.48
CA SER A 102 -11.45 -11.02 -1.43
C SER A 102 -12.43 -12.03 -2.01
N GLN A 103 -13.07 -12.82 -1.14
CA GLN A 103 -14.14 -13.75 -1.53
C GLN A 103 -15.53 -13.07 -1.63
N GLY A 104 -15.58 -11.76 -1.90
CA GLY A 104 -16.83 -11.02 -2.12
C GLY A 104 -17.04 -9.77 -1.26
N ALA A 105 -16.15 -9.48 -0.31
CA ALA A 105 -16.23 -8.32 0.57
C ALA A 105 -15.24 -7.21 0.17
N HIS A 106 -15.45 -5.96 0.59
CA HIS A 106 -14.41 -4.95 0.47
C HIS A 106 -13.63 -4.98 1.77
N ASP A 107 -12.52 -5.70 1.81
CA ASP A 107 -11.72 -5.77 3.02
C ASP A 107 -10.50 -4.85 2.87
N ILE A 108 -10.09 -4.25 3.96
CA ILE A 108 -8.89 -3.41 4.03
C ILE A 108 -8.08 -3.81 5.25
N SER A 109 -6.77 -3.55 5.23
CA SER A 109 -5.92 -3.77 6.40
C SER A 109 -6.58 -3.25 7.68
N TYR A 110 -6.52 -4.03 8.75
CA TYR A 110 -7.18 -3.68 10.01
C TYR A 110 -6.72 -2.31 10.51
N ASP A 111 -5.45 -1.95 10.31
CA ASP A 111 -4.96 -0.60 10.63
C ASP A 111 -5.68 0.50 9.85
N ALA A 112 -5.85 0.36 8.53
CA ALA A 112 -6.55 1.34 7.71
C ALA A 112 -8.02 1.48 8.13
N TRP A 113 -8.70 0.36 8.36
CA TRP A 113 -10.08 0.36 8.85
C TRP A 113 -10.19 1.05 10.21
N ASN A 114 -9.28 0.75 11.14
CA ASN A 114 -9.26 1.33 12.47
C ASN A 114 -8.94 2.82 12.46
N TYR A 115 -8.01 3.26 11.61
CA TYR A 115 -7.68 4.66 11.44
C TYR A 115 -8.85 5.44 10.83
N LEU A 116 -9.51 4.90 9.80
CA LEU A 116 -10.67 5.51 9.17
C LEU A 116 -11.87 5.61 10.11
N THR A 117 -12.01 4.71 11.07
CA THR A 117 -13.17 4.68 11.99
C THR A 117 -12.90 5.42 13.29
N THR A 118 -11.68 5.33 13.83
CA THR A 118 -11.33 5.88 15.16
C THR A 118 -10.32 7.03 15.18
N GLY A 119 -9.49 7.17 14.15
CA GLY A 119 -8.40 8.14 14.07
C GLY A 119 -7.07 7.61 14.61
N HIS A 120 -7.03 6.35 15.03
CA HIS A 120 -5.85 5.68 15.59
C HIS A 120 -5.51 4.42 14.81
N GLY A 121 -4.24 4.02 14.83
CA GLY A 121 -3.83 2.72 14.30
C GLY A 121 -4.39 1.56 15.12
N ALA A 122 -4.58 0.40 14.50
CA ALA A 122 -5.19 -0.77 15.13
C ALA A 122 -4.32 -1.36 16.26
N ASN A 123 -3.01 -1.24 16.17
CA ASN A 123 -2.12 -1.67 17.25
C ASN A 123 -2.06 -0.67 18.43
N ASP A 124 -2.44 0.60 18.22
CA ASP A 124 -2.49 1.63 19.26
C ASP A 124 -3.82 1.63 20.03
N ARG A 125 -4.94 1.67 19.31
CA ARG A 125 -6.27 1.69 19.90
C ARG A 125 -7.22 0.83 19.05
N PRO A 126 -7.13 -0.50 19.18
CA PRO A 126 -7.91 -1.43 18.36
C PRO A 126 -9.39 -1.25 18.62
N ALA A 127 -10.19 -1.19 17.57
CA ALA A 127 -11.64 -1.14 17.66
C ALA A 127 -12.26 -2.42 17.12
N VAL A 128 -13.40 -2.77 17.69
CA VAL A 128 -14.18 -3.94 17.31
C VAL A 128 -15.33 -3.47 16.43
N GLY A 129 -15.62 -4.18 15.35
CA GLY A 129 -16.71 -3.82 14.45
C GLY A 129 -16.81 -4.72 13.24
N GLY A 130 -17.59 -4.26 12.27
CA GLY A 130 -17.86 -5.02 11.05
C GLY A 130 -17.89 -4.11 9.83
N PRO A 131 -18.69 -4.47 8.81
CA PRO A 131 -18.85 -3.63 7.62
C PRO A 131 -19.32 -2.22 7.97
N ILE A 132 -18.58 -1.22 7.50
CA ILE A 132 -18.95 0.20 7.61
C ILE A 132 -19.03 0.81 6.22
N GLU A 133 -20.08 1.59 5.99
CA GLU A 133 -20.27 2.34 4.74
C GLU A 133 -19.17 3.41 4.60
N MET A 134 -18.39 3.32 3.54
CA MET A 134 -17.30 4.24 3.20
C MET A 134 -17.38 4.66 1.73
N GLN A 135 -16.78 5.80 1.42
CA GLN A 135 -16.65 6.28 0.05
C GLN A 135 -15.30 5.83 -0.52
N THR A 136 -15.30 5.28 -1.73
CA THR A 136 -14.10 4.83 -2.45
C THR A 136 -13.98 5.52 -3.79
N GLU A 137 -12.74 5.76 -4.20
CA GLU A 137 -12.38 6.31 -5.51
C GLU A 137 -11.17 5.52 -6.03
N GLU A 138 -11.28 4.98 -7.25
CA GLU A 138 -10.16 4.39 -7.97
C GLU A 138 -9.20 5.51 -8.41
N LEU A 139 -7.92 5.36 -8.14
CA LEU A 139 -6.88 6.33 -8.46
C LEU A 139 -5.94 5.76 -9.53
N ASP A 140 -5.16 6.64 -10.15
CA ASP A 140 -4.01 6.18 -10.94
C ASP A 140 -3.05 5.40 -10.04
N ALA A 141 -2.49 4.28 -10.53
CA ALA A 141 -1.60 3.42 -9.74
C ALA A 141 -0.40 4.19 -9.15
N SER A 142 0.09 5.23 -9.83
CA SER A 142 1.20 6.06 -9.34
C SER A 142 0.86 6.86 -8.08
N GLU A 143 -0.43 7.06 -7.77
CA GLU A 143 -0.87 7.76 -6.57
C GLU A 143 -0.54 6.99 -5.29
N CYS A 144 -0.32 5.67 -5.38
CA CYS A 144 0.04 4.80 -4.25
C CYS A 144 1.54 4.49 -4.17
N LYS A 145 2.39 5.19 -4.93
CA LYS A 145 3.84 4.95 -4.95
C LYS A 145 4.49 4.99 -3.55
N ASP A 146 4.00 5.87 -2.66
CA ASP A 146 4.55 6.03 -1.31
C ASP A 146 4.26 4.82 -0.40
N LEU A 147 3.37 3.91 -0.81
CA LEU A 147 3.10 2.63 -0.15
C LEU A 147 4.04 1.50 -0.61
N ILE A 148 4.92 1.78 -1.58
CA ILE A 148 5.85 0.82 -2.17
C ILE A 148 7.27 1.22 -1.79
N HIS A 149 7.99 0.33 -1.09
CA HIS A 149 9.29 0.61 -0.47
C HIS A 149 10.50 0.23 -1.33
N THR A 150 10.28 -0.24 -2.56
CA THR A 150 11.35 -0.54 -3.50
C THR A 150 11.96 0.72 -4.10
N GLU A 151 13.15 0.59 -4.67
CA GLU A 151 13.76 1.66 -5.43
C GLU A 151 12.87 2.08 -6.62
N GLY A 152 12.60 3.38 -6.73
CA GLY A 152 11.72 3.94 -7.76
C GLY A 152 10.25 3.56 -7.59
N HIS A 153 9.83 3.03 -6.44
CA HIS A 153 8.45 2.62 -6.14
C HIS A 153 7.87 1.60 -7.14
N LYS A 154 8.75 0.73 -7.67
CA LYS A 154 8.37 -0.36 -8.58
C LYS A 154 7.65 -1.46 -7.82
N LEU A 155 6.54 -1.98 -8.36
CA LEU A 155 5.75 -3.02 -7.72
C LEU A 155 6.61 -4.29 -7.46
N PRO A 156 6.81 -4.68 -6.19
CA PRO A 156 7.65 -5.82 -5.83
C PRO A 156 6.88 -7.12 -5.99
N LEU A 157 7.22 -7.89 -7.02
CA LEU A 157 6.52 -9.12 -7.36
C LEU A 157 7.39 -10.36 -7.11
N SER A 158 6.78 -11.43 -6.60
CA SER A 158 7.40 -12.75 -6.48
C SER A 158 7.66 -13.32 -7.87
N ALA A 159 8.92 -13.50 -8.25
CA ALA A 159 9.31 -14.11 -9.52
C ALA A 159 8.77 -15.54 -9.69
N ALA A 160 8.52 -16.25 -8.58
CA ALA A 160 8.01 -17.61 -8.60
C ALA A 160 6.48 -17.67 -8.79
N ASN A 161 5.72 -16.67 -8.31
CA ASN A 161 4.26 -16.76 -8.20
C ASN A 161 3.47 -15.68 -8.95
N SER A 162 4.12 -14.64 -9.47
CA SER A 162 3.45 -13.51 -10.14
C SER A 162 3.45 -13.57 -11.67
N MET A 163 4.17 -14.53 -12.28
CA MET A 163 4.52 -14.47 -13.70
C MET A 163 3.31 -14.44 -14.64
N ASN A 164 2.21 -15.12 -14.30
CA ASN A 164 0.98 -15.08 -15.10
C ASN A 164 0.34 -13.69 -15.10
N PHE A 165 0.29 -13.04 -13.93
CA PHE A 165 -0.20 -11.67 -13.80
C PHE A 165 0.71 -10.71 -14.57
N LEU A 166 2.03 -10.76 -14.31
CA LEU A 166 2.99 -9.88 -14.97
C LEU A 166 2.99 -10.04 -16.49
N ALA A 167 2.96 -11.27 -17.01
CA ALA A 167 2.86 -11.55 -18.44
C ALA A 167 1.63 -10.86 -19.06
N SER A 168 0.47 -10.95 -18.40
CA SER A 168 -0.76 -10.29 -18.88
C SER A 168 -0.63 -8.75 -18.94
N CYS A 169 0.17 -8.17 -18.05
CA CYS A 169 0.43 -6.74 -18.00
C CYS A 169 1.47 -6.28 -19.02
N LEU A 170 2.48 -7.11 -19.30
CA LEU A 170 3.48 -6.87 -20.34
C LEU A 170 2.89 -7.03 -21.75
N ASP A 171 1.91 -7.91 -21.93
CA ASP A 171 1.20 -8.11 -23.20
C ASP A 171 0.09 -7.09 -23.48
N HIS A 172 -0.15 -6.15 -22.55
CA HIS A 172 -1.18 -5.15 -22.72
C HIS A 172 -0.85 -4.21 -23.90
N LYS A 173 -1.67 -4.24 -24.97
CA LYS A 173 -1.38 -3.57 -26.26
C LYS A 173 -1.09 -2.07 -26.17
N ASN A 174 -1.66 -1.40 -25.17
CA ASN A 174 -1.51 0.03 -24.96
C ASN A 174 -0.51 0.37 -23.83
N GLY A 175 0.31 -0.60 -23.41
CA GLY A 175 1.07 -0.52 -22.16
C GLY A 175 0.17 -0.67 -20.94
N SER A 176 0.78 -0.81 -19.77
CA SER A 176 0.11 -0.81 -18.47
C SER A 176 1.07 -0.28 -17.41
N TRP A 177 0.53 0.26 -16.32
CA TRP A 177 1.37 0.78 -15.25
C TRP A 177 2.28 -0.31 -14.68
N VAL A 178 1.74 -1.51 -14.42
CA VAL A 178 2.53 -2.65 -13.93
C VAL A 178 3.62 -3.06 -14.90
N GLY A 179 3.32 -3.14 -16.21
CA GLY A 179 4.30 -3.53 -17.22
C GLY A 179 5.51 -2.58 -17.28
N GLU A 180 5.32 -1.32 -16.90
CA GLU A 180 6.36 -0.29 -16.86
C GLU A 180 7.01 -0.13 -15.47
N ASN A 181 6.34 -0.54 -14.39
CA ASN A 181 6.71 -0.24 -13.01
C ASN A 181 6.73 -1.51 -12.13
N TYR A 182 7.47 -2.54 -12.54
CA TYR A 182 7.65 -3.76 -11.74
C TYR A 182 9.12 -4.03 -11.42
N ILE A 183 9.33 -4.82 -10.37
CA ILE A 183 10.60 -5.47 -10.07
C ILE A 183 10.29 -6.89 -9.57
N LEU A 184 11.06 -7.87 -10.04
CA LEU A 184 10.93 -9.26 -9.64
C LEU A 184 11.93 -9.60 -8.55
N TYR A 185 11.50 -10.33 -7.53
CA TYR A 185 12.38 -10.88 -6.51
C TYR A 185 12.24 -12.40 -6.41
N ASN A 186 13.33 -13.08 -6.04
CA ASN A 186 13.33 -14.52 -5.77
C ASN A 186 12.75 -14.88 -4.38
N ILE A 187 11.73 -14.15 -3.94
CA ILE A 187 10.99 -14.45 -2.72
C ILE A 187 9.80 -15.33 -3.09
N LEU A 188 9.66 -16.45 -2.37
CA LEU A 188 8.75 -17.55 -2.69
C LEU A 188 7.32 -17.32 -2.20
N ASP A 189 7.08 -16.48 -1.21
CA ASP A 189 5.72 -16.18 -0.72
C ASP A 189 5.49 -14.69 -0.52
N SER A 190 4.22 -14.27 -0.53
CA SER A 190 3.83 -12.86 -0.37
C SER A 190 4.14 -12.33 1.03
N ILE A 191 4.15 -13.20 2.05
CA ILE A 191 4.48 -12.84 3.44
C ILE A 191 5.99 -12.86 3.74
N CYS A 192 6.84 -13.04 2.72
CA CYS A 192 8.30 -13.01 2.80
C CYS A 192 8.93 -13.92 3.87
N THR A 193 8.38 -15.13 4.06
CA THR A 193 8.95 -16.13 4.96
C THR A 193 9.99 -17.01 4.25
N TRP A 194 9.83 -17.22 2.94
CA TRP A 194 10.67 -18.12 2.16
C TRP A 194 11.24 -17.47 0.90
N GLY A 195 12.47 -17.85 0.53
CA GLY A 195 13.15 -17.45 -0.69
C GLY A 195 14.50 -16.76 -0.45
N TYR A 196 14.93 -16.02 -1.46
CA TYR A 196 16.10 -15.15 -1.43
C TYR A 196 15.66 -13.73 -1.77
N ASP A 197 16.01 -12.77 -0.92
CA ASP A 197 15.79 -11.35 -1.19
C ASP A 197 16.84 -10.84 -2.20
N GLU A 198 16.61 -11.19 -3.47
CA GLU A 198 17.47 -10.80 -4.59
C GLU A 198 16.60 -10.43 -5.80
N PRO A 199 16.98 -9.39 -6.56
CA PRO A 199 16.30 -9.05 -7.79
C PRO A 199 16.52 -10.12 -8.86
N CYS A 200 15.53 -10.31 -9.72
CA CYS A 200 15.59 -11.19 -10.87
C CYS A 200 15.37 -10.40 -12.16
N GLU A 201 15.96 -10.90 -13.25
CA GLU A 201 15.84 -10.31 -14.58
C GLU A 201 14.87 -11.13 -15.44
N LEU A 202 14.00 -10.45 -16.20
CA LEU A 202 13.07 -11.09 -17.13
C LEU A 202 13.40 -10.68 -18.56
N ASN A 203 13.66 -11.67 -19.42
CA ASN A 203 13.80 -11.47 -20.85
C ASN A 203 12.45 -11.63 -21.56
N TRP A 204 11.57 -10.64 -21.42
CA TRP A 204 10.27 -10.64 -22.09
C TRP A 204 10.38 -10.14 -23.55
N PRO A 205 9.65 -10.71 -24.53
CA PRO A 205 8.75 -11.87 -24.46
C PRO A 205 9.45 -13.22 -24.72
N SER A 206 10.79 -13.26 -24.73
CA SER A 206 11.56 -14.46 -25.08
C SER A 206 11.54 -15.56 -24.00
N ALA A 207 11.19 -15.21 -22.76
CA ALA A 207 11.14 -16.11 -21.61
C ALA A 207 9.98 -15.74 -20.68
N ASN A 208 9.33 -16.77 -20.11
CA ASN A 208 8.24 -16.63 -19.15
C ASN A 208 8.67 -16.93 -17.69
N GLN A 209 9.96 -17.17 -17.46
CA GLN A 209 10.56 -17.33 -16.14
C GLN A 209 11.69 -16.32 -15.98
N ALA A 210 11.75 -15.68 -14.82
CA ALA A 210 12.83 -14.77 -14.48
C ALA A 210 14.12 -15.53 -14.14
N GLN A 211 15.26 -14.92 -14.44
CA GLN A 211 16.58 -15.40 -14.09
C GLN A 211 17.00 -14.72 -12.78
N CYS A 212 17.27 -15.53 -11.76
CA CYS A 212 17.70 -15.09 -10.45
C CYS A 212 19.09 -15.70 -10.15
N LYS A 213 19.81 -15.16 -9.18
CA LYS A 213 21.13 -15.65 -8.79
C LYS A 213 21.06 -17.04 -8.14
N HIS A 214 20.05 -17.28 -7.32
CA HIS A 214 19.70 -18.60 -6.81
C HIS A 214 18.58 -19.22 -7.64
N ALA A 215 18.44 -20.55 -7.57
CA ALA A 215 17.37 -21.25 -8.27
C ALA A 215 16.00 -20.71 -7.84
N LEU A 216 15.16 -20.40 -8.82
CA LEU A 216 13.83 -19.82 -8.60
C LEU A 216 12.97 -20.74 -7.74
N GLY A 217 12.31 -20.17 -6.73
CA GLY A 217 11.39 -20.90 -5.86
C GLY A 217 12.06 -21.81 -4.83
N THR A 218 13.35 -21.64 -4.57
CA THR A 218 14.05 -22.37 -3.51
C THR A 218 13.57 -21.90 -2.13
N PRO A 219 13.09 -22.82 -1.26
CA PRO A 219 12.57 -22.45 0.06
C PRO A 219 13.71 -22.24 1.07
N ASN A 220 14.33 -21.06 1.04
CA ASN A 220 15.29 -20.63 2.05
C ASN A 220 14.59 -19.71 3.08
N THR A 221 14.82 -19.90 4.38
CA THR A 221 14.17 -19.04 5.39
C THR A 221 14.70 -17.61 5.34
N LEU A 222 13.80 -16.64 5.19
CA LEU A 222 14.11 -15.21 5.33
C LEU A 222 13.82 -14.75 6.77
N LYS A 223 14.69 -13.92 7.33
CA LYS A 223 14.59 -13.47 8.74
C LYS A 223 14.71 -11.96 8.93
N ASP A 224 15.22 -11.24 7.95
CA ASP A 224 15.63 -9.85 8.14
C ASP A 224 14.46 -8.87 8.05
N ASP A 225 13.48 -9.15 7.18
CA ASP A 225 12.30 -8.29 6.95
C ASP A 225 10.98 -9.09 7.01
N PRO A 226 10.56 -9.54 8.21
CA PRO A 226 9.29 -10.26 8.34
C PRO A 226 8.09 -9.37 8.06
N VAL A 227 7.06 -9.94 7.44
CA VAL A 227 5.75 -9.31 7.32
C VAL A 227 5.00 -9.41 8.65
N TYR A 228 4.27 -8.35 8.98
CA TYR A 228 3.50 -8.27 10.22
C TYR A 228 2.01 -8.15 9.95
N ASP A 229 1.25 -8.90 10.74
CA ASP A 229 -0.20 -8.83 10.83
C ASP A 229 -0.60 -8.06 12.10
N ILE A 230 -1.77 -7.40 12.09
CA ILE A 230 -2.39 -6.86 13.29
C ILE A 230 -3.65 -7.67 13.58
N LYS A 231 -3.60 -8.52 14.62
CA LYS A 231 -4.66 -9.49 14.91
C LYS A 231 -5.93 -8.81 15.42
N TYR A 232 -7.01 -8.99 14.68
CA TYR A 232 -8.35 -8.58 15.08
C TYR A 232 -8.92 -9.54 16.14
N PRO A 233 -9.64 -9.07 17.18
CA PRO A 233 -9.84 -7.66 17.58
C PRO A 233 -8.77 -7.12 18.53
N SER A 234 -7.73 -7.91 18.83
CA SER A 234 -6.76 -7.60 19.90
C SER A 234 -5.86 -6.40 19.61
N GLY A 235 -5.64 -6.07 18.34
CA GLY A 235 -4.60 -5.13 17.92
C GLY A 235 -3.17 -5.67 18.08
N ASN A 236 -2.96 -6.92 18.48
CA ASN A 236 -1.61 -7.48 18.63
C ASN A 236 -0.89 -7.52 17.28
N LYS A 237 0.32 -6.96 17.21
CA LYS A 237 1.19 -7.10 16.06
C LYS A 237 1.93 -8.44 16.16
N VAL A 238 1.79 -9.27 15.14
CA VAL A 238 2.42 -10.60 15.08
C VAL A 238 3.20 -10.79 13.78
N ILE A 239 4.20 -11.66 13.78
CA ILE A 239 4.88 -12.09 12.55
C ILE A 239 3.91 -12.96 11.75
N ALA A 240 3.64 -12.62 10.48
CA ALA A 240 2.67 -13.33 9.65
C ALA A 240 3.01 -14.82 9.46
N GLY A 241 4.30 -15.14 9.30
CA GLY A 241 4.75 -16.53 9.08
C GLY A 241 4.75 -17.43 10.32
N SER A 242 4.80 -16.88 11.54
CA SER A 242 4.90 -17.67 12.78
C SER A 242 3.77 -17.44 13.78
N GLY A 243 3.04 -16.34 13.67
CA GLY A 243 2.05 -15.89 14.65
C GLY A 243 2.65 -15.36 15.96
N GLU A 244 3.98 -15.24 16.06
CA GLU A 244 4.65 -14.73 17.25
C GLU A 244 4.30 -13.27 17.50
N VAL A 245 3.86 -12.94 18.72
CA VAL A 245 3.51 -11.58 19.13
C VAL A 245 4.78 -10.76 19.32
N VAL A 246 4.95 -9.72 18.50
CA VAL A 246 6.07 -8.77 18.61
C VAL A 246 5.67 -7.49 19.33
N LYS A 247 4.37 -7.19 19.39
CA LYS A 247 3.84 -6.05 20.15
C LYS A 247 2.40 -6.31 20.56
N THR A 248 2.11 -6.21 21.86
CA THR A 248 0.75 -6.24 22.38
C THR A 248 -0.03 -5.03 21.87
N GLY A 249 -1.29 -5.23 21.48
CA GLY A 249 -2.20 -4.15 21.13
C GLY A 249 -2.53 -3.26 22.33
N GLY A 250 -3.00 -2.04 22.05
CA GLY A 250 -3.53 -1.18 23.08
C GLY A 250 -4.88 -1.64 23.62
N THR A 251 -5.50 -0.80 24.46
CA THR A 251 -6.80 -1.14 25.05
C THR A 251 -7.90 -1.04 23.99
N PRO A 252 -8.75 -2.08 23.82
CA PRO A 252 -9.83 -2.04 22.86
C PRO A 252 -10.76 -0.84 23.08
N TRP A 253 -11.03 -0.14 21.99
CA TRP A 253 -12.07 0.87 21.88
C TRP A 253 -13.37 0.19 21.44
N GLY A 254 -14.50 0.69 21.96
CA GLY A 254 -15.80 0.03 21.87
C GLY A 254 -16.28 -0.32 20.46
N ASP A 255 -17.44 -0.98 20.39
CA ASP A 255 -17.98 -1.50 19.13
C ASP A 255 -18.38 -0.38 18.15
N VAL A 256 -17.71 -0.35 17.00
CA VAL A 256 -17.97 0.56 15.88
C VAL A 256 -18.84 -0.19 14.88
N GLY A 257 -20.14 0.13 14.85
CA GLY A 257 -21.08 -0.48 13.89
C GLY A 257 -22.38 -1.04 14.49
N GLY A 258 -22.59 -0.91 15.80
CA GLY A 258 -23.92 -1.14 16.39
C GLY A 258 -24.87 -0.01 16.00
N THR A 259 -26.06 -0.33 15.48
CA THR A 259 -27.15 0.66 15.33
C THR A 259 -27.60 1.12 16.72
N GLY A 260 -26.98 2.17 17.26
CA GLY A 260 -27.30 2.66 18.60
C GLY A 260 -26.64 4.00 18.90
N GLN A 261 -27.47 4.95 19.32
CA GLN A 261 -27.20 6.35 19.68
C GLN A 261 -25.92 6.61 20.50
N GLU A 262 -25.30 7.74 20.14
CA GLU A 262 -24.52 8.73 20.93
C GLU A 262 -23.95 8.34 22.31
N ASN A 263 -22.71 8.80 22.55
CA ASN A 263 -22.47 9.79 23.60
C ASN A 263 -21.27 10.67 23.26
N ALA A 264 -21.57 11.84 22.70
CA ALA A 264 -20.80 13.04 23.00
C ALA A 264 -21.17 13.53 24.42
N ALA A 265 -20.18 14.10 25.12
CA ALA A 265 -20.23 14.62 26.50
C ALA A 265 -20.02 13.53 27.58
N THR A 266 -19.21 13.70 28.63
CA THR A 266 -19.04 14.91 29.45
C THR A 266 -17.76 14.79 30.30
N ARG A 267 -17.00 15.89 30.41
CA ARG A 267 -16.02 16.13 31.48
C ARG A 267 -16.71 16.05 32.85
N GLY A 268 -16.23 15.20 33.75
CA GLY A 268 -16.69 15.23 35.14
C GLY A 268 -15.75 14.49 36.07
N LEU A 269 -14.99 15.24 36.88
CA LEU A 269 -14.39 14.75 38.12
C LEU A 269 -15.45 13.99 38.93
N VAL A 270 -15.14 12.79 39.42
CA VAL A 270 -15.67 12.32 40.71
C VAL A 270 -14.57 11.56 41.45
N ALA A 271 -14.24 12.13 42.60
CA ALA A 271 -13.44 11.53 43.64
C ALA A 271 -14.19 10.41 44.36
N GLY A 272 -13.46 9.37 44.77
CA GLY A 272 -13.67 8.56 45.98
C GLY A 272 -15.02 7.85 46.18
N SER A 273 -14.98 6.53 46.33
CA SER A 273 -15.14 5.86 47.64
C SER A 273 -15.32 4.36 47.47
N SER A 274 -14.65 3.61 48.35
CA SER A 274 -14.79 2.18 48.57
C SER A 274 -16.23 1.79 48.91
N ALA A 275 -16.73 0.71 48.32
CA ALA A 275 -17.72 -0.17 48.93
C ALA A 275 -17.65 -1.56 48.30
N THR A 276 -17.15 -2.50 49.09
CA THR A 276 -17.23 -3.95 48.96
C THR A 276 -18.63 -4.44 48.60
N PHE A 277 -18.74 -5.30 47.59
CA PHE A 277 -19.86 -6.23 47.43
C PHE A 277 -19.33 -7.65 47.22
N LEU A 278 -19.46 -8.46 48.27
CA LEU A 278 -19.38 -9.92 48.23
C LEU A 278 -20.61 -10.44 47.46
N PHE A 279 -20.38 -11.18 46.37
CA PHE A 279 -21.39 -12.06 45.81
C PHE A 279 -21.00 -13.52 46.07
N VAL A 280 -21.77 -14.12 46.97
CA VAL A 280 -21.78 -15.54 47.32
C VAL A 280 -22.42 -16.31 46.16
N TRP A 281 -21.71 -17.27 45.57
CA TRP A 281 -22.32 -18.29 44.70
C TRP A 281 -22.57 -19.57 45.50
N ILE A 282 -23.84 -19.89 45.68
CA ILE A 282 -24.32 -21.15 46.25
C ILE A 282 -24.29 -22.21 45.14
N MET A 283 -23.56 -23.30 45.38
CA MET A 283 -23.69 -24.55 44.63
C MET A 283 -25.03 -25.20 44.94
N THR A 284 -25.75 -25.62 43.91
CA THR A 284 -26.74 -26.69 44.06
C THR A 284 -26.52 -27.71 42.94
N MET A 285 -26.01 -28.87 43.34
CA MET A 285 -26.11 -30.11 42.58
C MET A 285 -27.57 -30.54 42.54
N MET A 286 -28.06 -30.94 41.36
CA MET A 286 -29.05 -32.02 41.28
C MET A 286 -28.71 -32.93 40.09
N SER A 287 -28.12 -34.05 40.47
CA SER A 287 -28.17 -35.38 39.86
C SER A 287 -29.53 -35.78 39.32
N TYR A 288 -29.54 -36.57 38.25
CA TYR A 288 -30.41 -37.71 37.82
C TYR A 288 -30.29 -37.76 36.29
N GLY A 289 -30.01 -38.84 35.55
CA GLY A 289 -29.74 -40.27 35.75
C GLY A 289 -29.39 -40.79 34.35
N ALA A 290 -28.26 -41.48 34.17
CA ALA A 290 -28.21 -42.93 34.00
C ALA A 290 -29.10 -43.51 32.88
N LEU A 291 -28.41 -43.93 31.80
CA LEU A 291 -28.49 -45.27 31.19
C LEU A 291 -29.76 -45.70 30.43
N CYS A 292 -29.55 -46.04 29.15
CA CYS A 292 -29.74 -47.36 28.53
C CYS A 292 -30.62 -47.45 27.25
N TRP A 293 -29.97 -47.98 26.19
CA TRP A 293 -30.46 -48.80 25.06
C TRP A 293 -31.25 -48.05 23.97
N ILE A 294 -31.00 -48.21 22.65
CA ILE A 294 -30.46 -49.30 21.82
C ILE A 294 -29.47 -48.72 20.79
#